data_AF-A0A8J3B2B3-F1
#
_entry.id   AF-A0A8J3B2B3-F1
#
_cell.length_a   1.000
_cell.length_b   1.000
_cell.length_c   1.000
_cell.angle_alpha   90.00
_cell.angle_beta   90.00
_cell.angle_gamma   90.00
#
_symmetry.space_group_name_H-M   'P 1'
#
loop_
_entity.id
_entity.type
_entity.pdbx_description
1 polymer ?
#
loop_
_entity_poly.entity_id
_entity_poly.type
_entity_poly.pdbx_seq_one_letter_code
_entity_poly.pdbx_strand_id
1 'polypeptide(L)'
;MPTAAPARQRITDLATGIVPMDEREEQDRADILAWVASGAPLFRTAKPDVPAKHLAVYFVLIDEPTCSVLLVDHVKAGCWLPPGGHVDPDEDPAAAAVREATEELGIDAHFHPALSDGQPLFLSVTRTRGPGSHIDVTMWFVLTGDRDTPMTGDPNEFAQTAWFTLDEIAAWATDESDPHIPRFVAKLQGALAFAAKHPTIARLLKGSTPMTNTAVNDEARSGGCLCGKIRFTVAGKPDYPHVCSCPHCQKRAGGPLQSWVGFPLTGLRWIGEGGEPTWFDTFPARTKRGFCPTCGSHIGALDYGDSTIGINVTALDQQDDPALLPVNQSFRGDAVSWLPQVPDTLRSPVA
;
A
#
# COMPACT_ATOMS: atom_id res chain seq x y z
N MET A 1 -4.11 -32.39 -1.21
CA MET A 1 -3.78 -31.34 -2.18
C MET A 1 -3.85 -30.02 -1.43
N PRO A 2 -2.74 -29.28 -1.31
CA PRO A 2 -2.78 -27.93 -0.75
C PRO A 2 -3.74 -27.10 -1.61
N THR A 3 -4.60 -26.30 -0.98
CA THR A 3 -5.69 -25.61 -1.66
C THR A 3 -5.15 -24.41 -2.43
N ALA A 4 -5.66 -24.12 -3.64
CA ALA A 4 -5.33 -22.91 -4.41
C ALA A 4 -5.85 -21.59 -3.78
N ALA A 5 -6.47 -21.66 -2.60
CA ALA A 5 -7.09 -20.55 -1.90
C ALA A 5 -6.08 -19.54 -1.30
N PRO A 6 -4.95 -19.95 -0.69
CA PRO A 6 -3.96 -19.04 -0.14
C PRO A 6 -3.30 -18.16 -1.21
N ALA A 7 -2.98 -18.72 -2.38
CA ALA A 7 -2.38 -17.95 -3.47
C ALA A 7 -3.32 -16.87 -4.01
N ARG A 8 -4.61 -17.19 -4.21
CA ARG A 8 -5.62 -16.21 -4.62
C ARG A 8 -5.84 -15.11 -3.60
N GLN A 9 -5.88 -15.47 -2.31
CA GLN A 9 -6.00 -14.49 -1.24
C GLN A 9 -4.79 -13.55 -1.26
N ARG A 10 -3.58 -14.09 -1.35
CA ARG A 10 -2.36 -13.30 -1.40
C ARG A 10 -2.34 -12.33 -2.59
N ILE A 11 -2.72 -12.78 -3.79
CA ILE A 11 -2.80 -11.93 -4.98
C ILE A 11 -3.87 -10.83 -4.79
N THR A 12 -5.01 -11.18 -4.18
CA THR A 12 -6.05 -10.20 -3.80
C THR A 12 -5.51 -9.15 -2.84
N ASP A 13 -4.76 -9.56 -1.80
CA ASP A 13 -4.19 -8.66 -0.80
C ASP A 13 -3.17 -7.71 -1.42
N LEU A 14 -2.25 -8.25 -2.24
CA LEU A 14 -1.26 -7.47 -2.98
C LEU A 14 -1.92 -6.47 -3.93
N ALA A 15 -2.93 -6.90 -4.68
CA ALA A 15 -3.64 -6.01 -5.60
C ALA A 15 -4.44 -4.93 -4.86
N THR A 16 -5.10 -5.27 -3.75
CA THR A 16 -5.90 -4.33 -2.94
C THR A 16 -5.02 -3.32 -2.20
N GLY A 17 -3.78 -3.69 -1.87
CA GLY A 17 -2.79 -2.80 -1.25
C GLY A 17 -2.31 -1.67 -2.17
N ILE A 18 -2.56 -1.76 -3.47
CA ILE A 18 -2.11 -0.77 -4.45
C ILE A 18 -3.01 0.47 -4.44
N VAL A 19 -2.39 1.60 -4.10
CA VAL A 19 -2.93 2.93 -4.40
C VAL A 19 -2.62 3.24 -5.87
N PRO A 20 -3.60 3.31 -6.76
CA PRO A 20 -3.35 3.58 -8.18
C PRO A 20 -2.92 5.01 -8.37
N MET A 21 -2.01 5.23 -9.31
CA MET A 21 -1.55 6.56 -9.67
C MET A 21 -2.45 7.26 -10.69
N ASP A 22 -3.22 6.49 -11.47
CA ASP A 22 -4.10 6.99 -12.52
C ASP A 22 -5.29 6.04 -12.78
N GLU A 23 -6.20 6.48 -13.66
CA GLU A 23 -7.41 5.74 -14.02
C GLU A 23 -7.10 4.38 -14.67
N ARG A 24 -5.99 4.28 -15.41
CA ARG A 24 -5.63 3.03 -16.08
C ARG A 24 -5.12 2.00 -15.07
N GLU A 25 -4.38 2.40 -14.05
CA GLU A 25 -3.92 1.49 -12.99
C GLU A 25 -5.09 1.07 -12.10
N GLU A 26 -6.06 1.95 -11.86
CA GLU A 26 -7.32 1.60 -11.20
C GLU A 26 -8.09 0.55 -12.00
N GLN A 27 -8.18 0.70 -13.33
CA GLN A 27 -8.80 -0.31 -14.20
C GLN A 27 -8.03 -1.63 -14.19
N ASP A 28 -6.70 -1.59 -14.33
CA ASP A 28 -5.84 -2.78 -14.28
C ASP A 28 -6.02 -3.49 -12.93
N ARG A 29 -6.05 -2.76 -11.80
CA ARG A 29 -6.32 -3.32 -10.46
C ARG A 29 -7.70 -3.98 -10.38
N ALA A 30 -8.74 -3.32 -10.88
CA ALA A 30 -10.10 -3.87 -10.90
C ALA A 30 -10.19 -5.15 -11.74
N ASP A 31 -9.54 -5.18 -12.90
CA ASP A 31 -9.48 -6.34 -13.79
C ASP A 31 -8.76 -7.53 -13.13
N ILE A 32 -7.71 -7.26 -12.35
CA ILE A 32 -6.97 -8.28 -11.58
C ILE A 32 -7.87 -8.86 -10.50
N LEU A 33 -8.51 -8.01 -9.69
CA LEU A 33 -9.39 -8.46 -8.60
C LEU A 33 -10.57 -9.29 -9.13
N ALA A 34 -11.20 -8.84 -10.22
CA ALA A 34 -12.28 -9.57 -10.88
C ALA A 34 -11.80 -10.92 -11.44
N TRP A 35 -10.61 -10.95 -12.06
CA TRP A 35 -10.03 -12.19 -12.58
C TRP A 35 -9.70 -13.20 -11.48
N VAL A 36 -9.10 -12.75 -10.37
CA VAL A 36 -8.81 -13.60 -9.21
C VAL A 36 -10.08 -14.15 -8.58
N ALA A 37 -11.11 -13.32 -8.41
CA ALA A 37 -12.42 -13.71 -7.86
C ALA A 37 -13.18 -14.69 -8.77
N SER A 38 -12.97 -14.64 -10.09
CA SER A 38 -13.68 -15.50 -11.05
C SER A 38 -13.36 -17.00 -10.93
N GLY A 39 -12.27 -17.37 -10.27
CA GLY A 39 -11.78 -18.75 -10.23
C GLY A 39 -11.03 -19.21 -11.48
N ALA A 40 -10.88 -18.35 -12.50
CA ALA A 40 -10.08 -18.65 -13.70
C ALA A 40 -8.62 -18.98 -13.32
N PRO A 41 -7.91 -19.85 -14.06
CA PRO A 41 -6.53 -20.22 -13.72
C PRO A 41 -5.61 -19.00 -13.75
N LEU A 42 -4.71 -18.90 -12.76
CA LEU A 42 -3.84 -17.72 -12.57
C LEU A 42 -2.41 -17.95 -13.07
N PHE A 43 -1.92 -19.18 -12.99
CA PHE A 43 -0.54 -19.51 -13.28
C PHE A 43 -0.41 -20.14 -14.65
N ARG A 44 0.72 -19.92 -15.30
CA ARG A 44 1.06 -20.65 -16.51
C ARG A 44 1.37 -22.10 -16.14
N THR A 45 0.70 -23.03 -16.82
CA THR A 45 0.78 -24.48 -16.57
C THR A 45 1.48 -25.23 -17.70
N ALA A 46 1.54 -24.66 -18.91
CA ALA A 46 2.28 -25.22 -20.03
C ALA A 46 2.77 -24.14 -21.00
N LYS A 47 3.85 -24.46 -21.72
CA LYS A 47 4.41 -23.62 -22.79
C LYS A 47 3.53 -23.69 -24.08
N PRO A 48 3.53 -22.64 -24.93
CA PRO A 48 4.19 -21.37 -24.71
C PRO A 48 3.51 -20.58 -23.57
N ASP A 49 2.18 -20.48 -23.57
CA ASP A 49 1.41 -19.57 -22.70
C ASP A 49 0.02 -20.12 -22.37
N VAL A 50 -0.06 -21.23 -21.63
CA VAL A 50 -1.34 -21.88 -21.25
C VAL A 50 -1.60 -21.73 -19.75
N PRO A 51 -2.68 -21.03 -19.32
CA PRO A 51 -3.63 -20.27 -20.13
C PRO A 51 -3.03 -18.98 -20.70
N ALA A 52 -3.67 -18.43 -21.75
CA ALA A 52 -3.23 -17.20 -22.41
C ALA A 52 -3.41 -15.92 -21.57
N LYS A 53 -3.94 -16.00 -20.35
CA LYS A 53 -3.90 -14.93 -19.37
C LYS A 53 -3.34 -15.51 -18.08
N HIS A 54 -2.20 -15.02 -17.62
CA HIS A 54 -1.53 -15.56 -16.45
C HIS A 54 -0.73 -14.49 -15.71
N LEU A 55 -0.31 -14.83 -14.50
CA LEU A 55 0.40 -13.95 -13.58
C LEU A 55 1.90 -13.94 -13.90
N ALA A 56 2.45 -12.74 -13.95
CA ALA A 56 3.86 -12.46 -14.09
C ALA A 56 4.29 -11.44 -13.03
N VAL A 57 5.60 -11.30 -12.87
CA VAL A 57 6.21 -10.29 -12.02
C VAL A 57 7.27 -9.55 -12.81
N TYR A 58 7.36 -8.26 -12.55
CA TYR A 58 8.55 -7.50 -12.89
C TYR A 58 9.27 -7.14 -11.61
N PHE A 59 10.59 -7.17 -11.65
CA PHE A 59 11.42 -6.62 -10.60
C PHE A 59 12.23 -5.46 -11.17
N VAL A 60 12.13 -4.31 -10.52
CA VAL A 60 12.82 -3.09 -10.94
C VAL A 60 13.92 -2.81 -9.93
N LEU A 61 15.16 -3.01 -10.36
CA LEU A 61 16.32 -2.61 -9.58
C LEU A 61 16.50 -1.11 -9.68
N ILE A 62 16.62 -0.44 -8.53
CA ILE A 62 16.92 0.98 -8.47
C ILE A 62 18.27 1.23 -7.77
N ASP A 63 19.13 1.97 -8.46
CA ASP A 63 20.31 2.60 -7.91
C ASP A 63 19.89 3.98 -7.37
N GLU A 64 19.69 4.07 -6.05
CA GLU A 64 19.27 5.31 -5.39
C GLU A 64 20.24 6.49 -5.63
N PRO A 65 21.58 6.34 -5.56
CA PRO A 65 22.50 7.47 -5.72
C PRO A 65 22.38 8.19 -7.05
N THR A 66 22.12 7.45 -8.13
CA THR A 66 21.97 8.02 -9.47
C THR A 66 20.52 8.10 -9.94
N CYS A 67 19.55 7.73 -9.09
CA CYS A 67 18.13 7.60 -9.46
C CYS A 67 17.96 6.89 -10.80
N SER A 68 18.65 5.75 -10.96
CA SER A 68 18.62 4.98 -12.19
C SER A 68 17.97 3.62 -11.95
N VAL A 69 17.26 3.12 -12.96
CA VAL A 69 16.69 1.77 -12.94
C VAL A 69 17.34 0.90 -14.01
N LEU A 70 17.46 -0.40 -13.71
CA LEU A 70 17.89 -1.38 -14.68
C LEU A 70 16.73 -1.75 -15.60
N LEU A 71 16.95 -1.67 -16.90
CA LEU A 71 16.06 -2.23 -17.92
C LEU A 71 16.84 -3.21 -18.81
N VAL A 72 16.10 -4.12 -19.43
CA VAL A 72 16.62 -5.12 -20.36
C VAL A 72 16.01 -4.94 -21.74
N ASP A 73 16.84 -5.06 -22.77
CA ASP A 73 16.42 -5.05 -24.16
C ASP A 73 15.92 -6.45 -24.52
N HIS A 74 14.63 -6.67 -24.30
CA HIS A 74 14.07 -8.02 -24.27
C HIS A 74 13.86 -8.55 -25.69
N VAL A 75 14.48 -9.69 -26.03
CA VAL A 75 14.53 -10.22 -27.40
C VAL A 75 13.14 -10.52 -27.98
N LYS A 76 12.25 -11.14 -27.20
CA LYS A 76 10.89 -11.48 -27.68
C LYS A 76 9.94 -10.28 -27.73
N ALA A 77 9.98 -9.39 -26.74
CA ALA A 77 9.13 -8.21 -26.69
C ALA A 77 9.55 -7.12 -27.70
N GLY A 78 10.85 -7.08 -28.03
CA GLY A 78 11.41 -6.13 -28.99
C GLY A 78 11.43 -4.68 -28.48
N CYS A 79 11.46 -4.47 -27.16
CA CYS A 79 11.58 -3.17 -26.53
C CYS A 79 12.24 -3.28 -25.15
N TRP A 80 12.64 -2.14 -24.59
CA TRP A 80 13.16 -2.07 -23.23
C TRP A 80 12.05 -2.28 -22.20
N LEU A 81 12.28 -3.16 -21.23
CA LEU A 81 11.34 -3.43 -20.16
C LEU A 81 12.08 -3.85 -18.88
N PRO A 82 11.43 -3.88 -17.71
CA PRO A 82 12.06 -4.45 -16.52
C PRO A 82 12.18 -5.97 -16.66
N PRO A 83 13.27 -6.56 -16.16
CA PRO A 83 13.38 -8.01 -16.08
C PRO A 83 12.31 -8.62 -15.17
N GLY A 84 12.11 -9.93 -15.30
CA GLY A 84 11.09 -10.67 -14.57
C GLY A 84 10.41 -11.76 -15.38
N GLY A 85 9.67 -12.59 -14.67
CA GLY A 85 9.14 -13.83 -15.21
C GLY A 85 7.79 -14.23 -14.65
N HIS A 86 7.48 -15.51 -14.76
CA HIS A 86 6.17 -16.05 -14.42
C HIS A 86 6.15 -16.44 -12.95
N VAL A 87 4.97 -16.36 -12.33
CA VAL A 87 4.79 -16.90 -10.98
C VAL A 87 4.43 -18.38 -11.10
N ASP A 88 5.18 -19.23 -10.41
CA ASP A 88 4.89 -20.66 -10.38
C ASP A 88 3.62 -20.98 -9.55
N PRO A 89 2.94 -22.11 -9.80
CA PRO A 89 1.86 -22.56 -8.94
C PRO A 89 2.32 -22.66 -7.48
N ASP A 90 1.54 -22.08 -6.57
CA ASP A 90 1.80 -22.03 -5.12
C ASP A 90 2.98 -21.13 -4.70
N GLU A 91 3.57 -20.37 -5.62
CA GLU A 91 4.61 -19.38 -5.33
C GLU A 91 4.02 -18.01 -4.94
N ASP A 92 4.62 -17.34 -3.95
CA ASP A 92 4.29 -15.95 -3.62
C ASP A 92 4.87 -15.00 -4.68
N PRO A 93 4.12 -14.03 -5.23
CA PRO A 93 4.63 -13.12 -6.26
C PRO A 93 5.90 -12.35 -5.84
N ALA A 94 6.03 -11.99 -4.56
CA ALA A 94 7.24 -11.34 -4.07
C ALA A 94 8.43 -12.32 -4.09
N ALA A 95 8.22 -13.58 -3.72
CA ALA A 95 9.24 -14.61 -3.81
C ALA A 95 9.66 -14.88 -5.26
N ALA A 96 8.70 -14.90 -6.20
CA ALA A 96 8.97 -15.01 -7.63
C ALA A 96 9.87 -13.86 -8.10
N ALA A 97 9.58 -12.61 -7.73
CA ALA A 97 10.39 -11.46 -8.12
C ALA A 97 11.86 -11.56 -7.65
N VAL A 98 12.09 -12.09 -6.45
CA VAL A 98 13.45 -12.33 -5.92
C VAL A 98 14.13 -13.49 -6.63
N ARG A 99 13.40 -14.60 -6.88
CA ARG A 99 13.90 -15.75 -7.63
C ARG A 99 14.33 -15.34 -9.03
N GLU A 100 13.47 -14.65 -9.77
CA GLU A 100 13.77 -14.20 -11.14
C GLU A 100 14.99 -13.26 -11.16
N ALA A 101 15.15 -12.38 -10.16
CA ALA A 101 16.34 -11.53 -10.07
C ALA A 101 17.64 -12.35 -9.90
N THR A 102 17.60 -13.44 -9.14
CA THR A 102 18.73 -14.36 -9.01
C THR A 102 18.95 -15.20 -10.27
N GLU A 103 17.89 -15.72 -10.89
CA GLU A 103 17.98 -16.59 -12.06
C GLU A 103 18.38 -15.84 -13.33
N GLU A 104 17.81 -14.65 -13.57
CA GLU A 104 17.99 -13.88 -14.80
C GLU A 104 19.25 -13.00 -14.79
N LEU A 105 19.66 -12.50 -13.61
CA LEU A 105 20.78 -11.54 -13.49
C LEU A 105 21.93 -12.02 -12.59
N GLY A 106 21.75 -13.11 -11.86
CA GLY A 106 22.78 -13.67 -10.97
C GLY A 106 23.07 -12.83 -9.72
N ILE A 107 22.09 -12.04 -9.24
CA ILE A 107 22.27 -11.14 -8.09
C ILE A 107 21.59 -11.66 -6.81
N ASP A 108 22.12 -11.24 -5.65
CA ASP A 108 21.45 -11.37 -4.36
C ASP A 108 20.47 -10.21 -4.17
N ALA A 109 19.20 -10.49 -4.42
CA ALA A 109 18.15 -9.48 -4.53
C ALA A 109 17.46 -9.20 -3.19
N HIS A 110 17.33 -7.92 -2.86
CA HIS A 110 16.61 -7.44 -1.67
C HIS A 110 15.59 -6.38 -2.07
N PHE A 111 14.40 -6.42 -1.46
CA PHE A 111 13.40 -5.38 -1.70
C PHE A 111 13.90 -4.01 -1.26
N HIS A 112 13.55 -3.00 -2.05
CA HIS A 112 13.92 -1.65 -1.71
C HIS A 112 13.18 -1.20 -0.45
N PRO A 113 13.86 -0.98 0.67
CA PRO A 113 13.24 -1.01 1.98
C PRO A 113 12.32 0.16 2.30
N ALA A 114 12.27 1.20 1.45
CA ALA A 114 11.33 2.32 1.56
C ALA A 114 10.22 2.30 0.50
N LEU A 115 10.32 1.44 -0.52
CA LEU A 115 9.47 1.46 -1.71
C LEU A 115 8.74 0.15 -1.93
N SER A 116 9.30 -0.96 -1.43
CA SER A 116 8.75 -2.29 -1.55
C SER A 116 9.22 -3.09 -0.32
N ASP A 117 8.30 -3.71 0.40
CA ASP A 117 8.59 -4.66 1.48
C ASP A 117 7.80 -5.95 1.21
N GLY A 118 8.08 -6.58 0.07
CA GLY A 118 7.28 -7.68 -0.48
C GLY A 118 5.88 -7.25 -0.95
N GLN A 119 5.69 -5.95 -1.23
CA GLN A 119 4.50 -5.38 -1.85
C GLN A 119 4.87 -4.78 -3.22
N PRO A 120 4.07 -5.01 -4.28
CA PRO A 120 4.30 -4.33 -5.54
C PRO A 120 4.07 -2.83 -5.39
N LEU A 121 4.78 -2.03 -6.17
CA LEU A 121 4.55 -0.60 -6.27
C LEU A 121 3.51 -0.28 -7.36
N PHE A 122 3.40 -1.13 -8.38
CA PHE A 122 2.58 -0.89 -9.56
C PHE A 122 1.96 -2.17 -10.12
N LEU A 123 0.83 -2.04 -10.80
CA LEU A 123 0.13 -3.14 -11.48
C LEU A 123 -0.10 -2.79 -12.95
N SER A 124 0.00 -3.80 -13.80
CA SER A 124 -0.41 -3.68 -15.20
C SER A 124 -1.11 -4.94 -15.69
N VAL A 125 -2.05 -4.76 -16.62
CA VAL A 125 -2.59 -5.83 -17.44
C VAL A 125 -2.24 -5.52 -18.89
N THR A 126 -1.32 -6.31 -19.45
CA THR A 126 -0.67 -6.01 -20.73
C THR A 126 -0.89 -7.15 -21.70
N ARG A 127 -1.30 -6.84 -22.92
CA ARG A 127 -1.27 -7.82 -24.02
C ARG A 127 0.13 -7.80 -24.64
N THR A 128 0.80 -8.94 -24.66
CA THR A 128 2.16 -9.05 -25.19
C THR A 128 2.20 -8.87 -26.71
N ARG A 129 3.33 -8.38 -27.23
CA ARG A 129 3.55 -8.12 -28.66
C ARG A 129 4.03 -9.39 -29.37
N GLY A 130 3.71 -9.51 -30.67
CA GLY A 130 4.26 -10.55 -31.55
C GLY A 130 3.47 -11.88 -31.62
N PRO A 131 4.01 -12.88 -32.35
CA PRO A 131 3.39 -14.20 -32.48
C PRO A 131 3.31 -14.92 -31.14
N GLY A 132 2.13 -15.46 -30.78
CA GLY A 132 1.90 -16.05 -29.46
C GLY A 132 1.43 -15.05 -28.39
N SER A 133 0.98 -13.86 -28.80
CA SER A 133 0.41 -12.83 -27.93
C SER A 133 -0.60 -13.39 -26.93
N HIS A 134 -0.33 -13.10 -25.66
CA HIS A 134 -1.12 -13.47 -24.48
C HIS A 134 -1.29 -12.23 -23.60
N ILE A 135 -1.90 -12.40 -22.43
CA ILE A 135 -2.15 -11.34 -21.46
C ILE A 135 -1.31 -11.60 -20.22
N ASP A 136 -0.37 -10.72 -19.96
CA ASP A 136 0.35 -10.67 -18.70
C ASP A 136 -0.40 -9.82 -17.70
N VAL A 137 -0.62 -10.40 -16.54
CA VAL A 137 -1.02 -9.69 -15.33
C VAL A 137 0.23 -9.52 -14.50
N THR A 138 0.81 -8.31 -14.51
CA THR A 138 2.15 -8.09 -13.95
C THR A 138 2.08 -7.30 -12.67
N MET A 139 2.74 -7.82 -11.63
CA MET A 139 3.01 -7.12 -10.37
C MET A 139 4.45 -6.60 -10.38
N TRP A 140 4.63 -5.29 -10.18
CA TRP A 140 5.92 -4.64 -10.31
C TRP A 140 6.52 -4.38 -8.93
N PHE A 141 7.59 -5.11 -8.59
CA PHE A 141 8.31 -4.99 -7.33
C PHE A 141 9.54 -4.11 -7.50
N VAL A 142 9.92 -3.38 -6.45
CA VAL A 142 11.12 -2.54 -6.46
C VAL A 142 12.19 -3.18 -5.58
N LEU A 143 13.35 -3.42 -6.16
CA LEU A 143 14.50 -4.01 -5.49
C LEU A 143 15.62 -2.98 -5.37
N THR A 144 16.43 -3.08 -4.32
CA THR A 144 17.65 -2.28 -4.23
C THR A 144 18.66 -2.81 -5.25
N GLY A 145 19.21 -1.90 -6.05
CA GLY A 145 20.30 -2.19 -6.97
C GLY A 145 21.49 -1.29 -6.73
N ASP A 146 22.64 -1.74 -7.21
CA ASP A 146 23.86 -0.95 -7.30
C ASP A 146 24.32 -1.08 -8.75
N ARG A 147 24.43 0.06 -9.44
CA ARG A 147 24.76 0.10 -10.87
C ARG A 147 26.15 -0.43 -11.22
N ASP A 148 27.03 -0.50 -10.22
CA ASP A 148 28.39 -1.02 -10.38
C ASP A 148 28.47 -2.53 -10.08
N THR A 149 27.36 -3.14 -9.62
CA THR A 149 27.29 -4.60 -9.42
C THR A 149 27.32 -5.32 -10.77
N PRO A 150 28.30 -6.21 -11.01
CA PRO A 150 28.33 -7.02 -12.22
C PRO A 150 27.10 -7.92 -12.30
N MET A 151 26.44 -7.91 -13.46
CA MET A 151 25.28 -8.75 -13.73
C MET A 151 25.60 -9.77 -14.81
N THR A 152 25.02 -10.95 -14.66
CA THR A 152 25.15 -12.04 -15.64
C THR A 152 23.76 -12.25 -16.24
N GLY A 153 23.43 -11.51 -17.31
CA GLY A 153 22.16 -11.67 -18.01
C GLY A 153 22.11 -12.95 -18.85
N ASP A 154 20.95 -13.60 -18.96
CA ASP A 154 20.75 -14.68 -19.95
C ASP A 154 20.73 -14.11 -21.38
N PRO A 155 21.73 -14.43 -22.23
CA PRO A 155 21.79 -13.91 -23.60
C PRO A 155 20.66 -14.42 -24.50
N ASN A 156 19.88 -15.43 -24.07
CA ASN A 156 18.71 -15.90 -24.80
C ASN A 156 17.46 -15.07 -24.52
N GLU A 157 17.47 -14.28 -23.44
CA GLU A 157 16.32 -13.52 -22.97
C GLU A 157 16.47 -12.02 -23.25
N PHE A 158 17.67 -11.48 -23.05
CA PHE A 158 17.98 -10.07 -23.25
C PHE A 158 19.16 -9.90 -24.20
N ALA A 159 19.01 -9.00 -25.17
CA ALA A 159 20.11 -8.60 -26.06
C ALA A 159 21.18 -7.80 -25.30
N GLN A 160 20.75 -7.03 -24.30
CA GLN A 160 21.60 -6.20 -23.45
C GLN A 160 20.85 -5.76 -22.20
N THR A 161 21.59 -5.34 -21.18
CA THR A 161 21.09 -4.72 -19.95
C THR A 161 21.67 -3.33 -19.82
N ALA A 162 20.88 -2.35 -19.40
CA ALA A 162 21.37 -0.99 -19.22
C ALA A 162 20.67 -0.27 -18.06
N TRP A 163 21.40 0.65 -17.45
CA TRP A 163 20.88 1.54 -16.42
C TRP A 163 20.46 2.86 -17.06
N PHE A 164 19.23 3.28 -16.78
CA PHE A 164 18.68 4.54 -17.24
C PHE A 164 18.18 5.35 -16.07
N THR A 165 18.49 6.64 -16.07
CA THR A 165 17.94 7.58 -15.09
C THR A 165 16.43 7.71 -15.31
N LEU A 166 15.70 8.00 -14.23
CA LEU A 166 14.24 8.21 -14.33
C LEU A 166 13.89 9.37 -15.29
N ASP A 167 14.75 10.39 -15.39
CA ASP A 167 14.56 11.52 -16.30
C ASP A 167 14.81 11.17 -17.77
N GLU A 168 15.79 10.29 -18.06
CA GLU A 168 16.01 9.76 -19.41
C GLU A 168 14.78 8.99 -19.89
N ILE A 169 14.25 8.10 -19.05
CA ILE A 169 13.07 7.30 -19.39
C ILE A 169 11.83 8.18 -19.59
N ALA A 170 11.66 9.22 -18.76
CA ALA A 170 10.54 10.15 -18.90
C ALA A 170 10.57 10.93 -20.24
N ALA A 171 11.73 11.01 -20.89
CA ALA A 171 11.92 11.68 -22.18
C ALA A 171 11.77 10.73 -23.39
N TRP A 172 11.63 9.42 -23.19
CA TRP A 172 11.52 8.43 -24.26
C TRP A 172 10.24 8.56 -25.09
N ALA A 173 10.34 8.11 -26.35
CA ALA A 173 9.15 7.91 -27.17
C ALA A 173 8.37 6.67 -26.69
N THR A 174 7.05 6.66 -26.91
CA THR A 174 6.14 5.63 -26.36
C THR A 174 6.38 4.20 -26.88
N ASP A 175 7.18 4.03 -27.93
CA ASP A 175 7.49 2.75 -28.57
C ASP A 175 8.87 2.18 -28.18
N GLU A 176 9.72 2.96 -27.50
CA GLU A 176 11.07 2.54 -27.09
C GLU A 176 11.06 1.54 -25.91
N SER A 177 9.96 1.49 -25.15
CA SER A 177 9.83 0.66 -23.95
C SER A 177 8.45 0.00 -23.79
N ASP A 178 8.32 -0.85 -22.76
CA ASP A 178 7.02 -1.33 -22.30
C ASP A 178 6.08 -0.13 -22.07
N PRO A 179 4.82 -0.19 -22.57
CA PRO A 179 3.91 0.95 -22.55
C PRO A 179 3.56 1.46 -21.15
N HIS A 180 3.82 0.68 -20.10
CA HIS A 180 3.58 1.06 -18.71
C HIS A 180 4.78 1.72 -18.03
N ILE A 181 5.98 1.66 -18.63
CA ILE A 181 7.21 2.23 -18.05
C ILE A 181 7.08 3.71 -17.69
N PRO A 182 6.56 4.61 -18.56
CA PRO A 182 6.45 6.02 -18.19
C PRO A 182 5.56 6.26 -16.96
N ARG A 183 4.49 5.48 -16.81
CA ARG A 183 3.56 5.55 -15.67
C ARG A 183 4.23 5.01 -14.41
N PHE A 184 4.87 3.85 -14.52
CA PHE A 184 5.66 3.28 -13.43
C PHE A 184 6.74 4.27 -12.94
N VAL A 185 7.50 4.87 -13.85
CA VAL A 185 8.55 5.86 -13.52
C VAL A 185 7.95 7.08 -12.80
N ALA A 186 6.83 7.63 -13.27
CA ALA A 186 6.16 8.74 -12.59
C ALA A 186 5.74 8.36 -11.16
N LYS A 187 5.20 7.14 -10.97
CA LYS A 187 4.83 6.62 -9.64
C LYS A 187 6.05 6.42 -8.74
N LEU A 188 7.12 5.86 -9.29
CA LEU A 188 8.39 5.63 -8.60
C LEU A 188 9.06 6.94 -8.18
N GLN A 189 9.11 7.95 -9.05
CA GLN A 189 9.60 9.29 -8.72
C GLN A 189 8.80 9.91 -7.55
N GLY A 190 7.47 9.78 -7.58
CA GLY A 190 6.60 10.22 -6.48
C GLY A 190 6.93 9.52 -5.16
N ALA A 191 7.11 8.19 -5.20
CA ALA A 191 7.42 7.38 -4.02
C ALA A 191 8.83 7.67 -3.46
N LEU A 192 9.83 7.87 -4.33
CA LEU A 192 11.19 8.28 -3.95
C LEU A 192 11.22 9.68 -3.36
N ALA A 193 10.55 10.65 -4.01
CA ALA A 193 10.47 12.02 -3.51
C ALA A 193 9.79 12.05 -2.13
N PHE A 194 8.82 11.18 -1.90
CA PHE A 194 8.22 10.96 -0.59
C PHE A 194 9.25 10.37 0.40
N ALA A 195 9.88 9.24 0.07
CA ALA A 195 10.86 8.59 0.94
C ALA A 195 12.04 9.51 1.32
N ALA A 196 12.56 10.29 0.36
CA ALA A 196 13.65 11.25 0.57
C ALA A 196 13.25 12.43 1.48
N LYS A 197 11.99 12.90 1.41
CA LYS A 197 11.45 13.94 2.30
C LYS A 197 11.13 13.40 3.70
N HIS A 198 11.03 12.08 3.84
CA HIS A 198 10.62 11.40 5.06
C HIS A 198 11.58 10.25 5.48
N PRO A 199 12.89 10.51 5.69
CA PRO A 199 13.91 9.47 5.90
C PRO A 199 13.71 8.63 7.17
N THR A 200 13.02 9.17 8.18
CA THR A 200 12.66 8.43 9.40
C THR A 200 11.60 7.36 9.15
N ILE A 201 10.71 7.57 8.16
CA ILE A 201 9.66 6.61 7.76
C ILE A 201 10.28 5.46 6.96
N ALA A 202 11.17 5.79 6.02
CA ALA A 202 11.97 4.81 5.29
C ALA A 202 12.82 3.92 6.22
N ARG A 203 13.29 4.46 7.36
CA ARG A 203 14.05 3.70 8.37
C ARG A 203 13.19 2.81 9.26
N LEU A 204 11.91 3.15 9.47
CA LEU A 204 10.96 2.29 10.19
C LEU A 204 10.52 1.09 9.34
N LEU A 205 10.46 1.25 8.01
CA LEU A 205 10.24 0.15 7.07
C LEU A 205 11.46 -0.79 6.94
N LYS A 206 12.69 -0.27 7.09
CA LYS A 206 13.97 -1.03 7.12
C LYS A 206 14.12 -2.05 8.27
N GLY A 207 13.24 -2.06 9.26
CA GLY A 207 13.43 -2.80 10.52
C GLY A 207 12.51 -4.00 10.76
N SER A 208 11.58 -4.29 9.86
CA SER A 208 10.59 -5.34 10.07
C SER A 208 11.11 -6.69 9.60
N THR A 209 11.73 -7.46 10.49
CA THR A 209 11.90 -8.92 10.31
C THR A 209 10.52 -9.52 9.98
N PRO A 210 10.40 -10.52 9.07
CA PRO A 210 9.10 -11.00 8.61
C PRO A 210 8.29 -11.52 9.78
N MET A 211 7.32 -10.74 10.23
CA MET A 211 6.23 -11.28 11.03
C MET A 211 5.35 -12.04 10.05
N THR A 212 5.51 -13.35 10.09
CA THR A 212 4.53 -14.30 9.60
C THR A 212 3.13 -13.85 10.01
N ASN A 213 2.32 -13.58 9.01
CA ASN A 213 0.87 -13.71 9.00
C ASN A 213 0.15 -13.08 10.21
N THR A 214 -0.26 -11.83 10.08
CA THR A 214 -1.48 -11.37 10.77
C THR A 214 -2.34 -10.66 9.74
N ALA A 215 -3.49 -11.26 9.45
CA ALA A 215 -4.45 -10.80 8.49
C ALA A 215 -4.74 -9.29 8.65
N VAL A 216 -4.77 -8.56 7.54
CA VAL A 216 -5.44 -7.24 7.49
C VAL A 216 -6.91 -7.53 7.69
N ASN A 217 -7.32 -7.52 8.94
CA ASN A 217 -8.65 -7.92 9.32
C ASN A 217 -9.63 -6.78 9.03
N ASP A 218 -10.55 -7.06 8.10
CA ASP A 218 -11.88 -6.45 7.98
C ASP A 218 -12.76 -6.73 9.23
N GLU A 219 -12.15 -7.22 10.32
CA GLU A 219 -12.80 -7.61 11.55
C GLU A 219 -13.34 -6.40 12.30
N ALA A 220 -14.46 -6.66 12.96
CA ALA A 220 -15.05 -5.73 13.90
C ALA A 220 -14.09 -5.51 15.08
N ARG A 221 -13.70 -4.25 15.31
CA ARG A 221 -12.98 -3.81 16.51
C ARG A 221 -13.96 -3.48 17.60
N SER A 222 -13.59 -3.78 18.84
CA SER A 222 -14.37 -3.40 20.01
C SER A 222 -13.76 -2.19 20.70
N GLY A 223 -14.58 -1.45 21.42
CA GLY A 223 -14.12 -0.32 22.20
C GLY A 223 -15.12 0.10 23.26
N GLY A 224 -14.74 1.11 24.03
CA GLY A 224 -15.59 1.66 25.06
C GLY A 224 -14.97 2.81 25.83
N CYS A 225 -15.73 3.27 26.82
CA CYS A 225 -15.24 4.24 27.79
C CYS A 225 -14.51 3.57 28.96
N LEU A 226 -13.81 4.37 29.76
CA LEU A 226 -13.07 3.92 30.94
C LEU A 226 -13.94 3.19 31.97
N CYS A 227 -15.18 3.63 32.19
CA CYS A 227 -16.07 2.97 33.16
C CYS A 227 -16.84 1.78 32.57
N GLY A 228 -16.64 1.43 31.30
CA GLY A 228 -17.28 0.28 30.64
C GLY A 228 -18.77 0.44 30.32
N LYS A 229 -19.43 1.56 30.67
CA LYS A 229 -20.85 1.78 30.37
C LYS A 229 -21.13 1.97 28.89
N ILE A 230 -20.28 2.73 28.22
CA ILE A 230 -20.29 2.84 26.75
C ILE A 230 -19.39 1.72 26.24
N ARG A 231 -19.97 0.80 25.46
CA ARG A 231 -19.27 -0.23 24.71
C ARG A 231 -19.79 -0.23 23.28
N PHE A 232 -18.91 -0.46 22.32
CA PHE A 232 -19.27 -0.46 20.91
C PHE A 232 -18.45 -1.48 20.12
N THR A 233 -18.94 -1.79 18.93
CA THR A 233 -18.18 -2.44 17.86
C THR A 233 -18.19 -1.57 16.62
N VAL A 234 -17.06 -1.51 15.91
CA VAL A 234 -16.94 -0.87 14.59
C VAL A 234 -16.33 -1.84 13.60
N ALA A 235 -16.91 -1.92 12.41
CA ALA A 235 -16.43 -2.79 11.32
C ALA A 235 -16.09 -1.95 10.08
N GLY A 236 -15.17 -2.47 9.26
CA GLY A 236 -14.65 -1.82 8.06
C GLY A 236 -13.21 -1.34 8.21
N LYS A 237 -12.61 -0.97 7.09
CA LYS A 237 -11.23 -0.48 7.00
C LYS A 237 -11.04 0.82 7.81
N PRO A 238 -10.05 0.89 8.72
CA PRO A 238 -9.63 2.14 9.33
C PRO A 238 -9.29 3.19 8.28
N ASP A 239 -9.97 4.33 8.34
CA ASP A 239 -9.74 5.44 7.41
C ASP A 239 -8.96 6.57 8.09
N TYR A 240 -7.91 7.04 7.42
CA TYR A 240 -7.09 8.17 7.82
C TYR A 240 -6.77 8.26 9.33
N PRO A 241 -6.10 7.26 9.95
CA PRO A 241 -5.68 7.36 11.34
C PRO A 241 -4.74 8.55 11.52
N HIS A 242 -5.05 9.50 12.40
CA HIS A 242 -4.26 10.70 12.57
C HIS A 242 -4.30 11.21 14.01
N VAL A 243 -3.37 12.09 14.33
CA VAL A 243 -3.43 12.90 15.56
C VAL A 243 -3.76 14.34 15.21
N CYS A 244 -4.37 15.07 16.14
CA CYS A 244 -4.69 16.47 15.96
C CYS A 244 -4.20 17.28 17.16
N SER A 245 -3.48 18.36 16.87
CA SER A 245 -2.89 19.26 17.85
C SER A 245 -3.62 20.59 17.99
N CYS A 246 -4.80 20.77 17.40
CA CYS A 246 -5.51 22.03 17.55
C CYS A 246 -5.90 22.29 19.03
N PRO A 247 -6.08 23.55 19.44
CA PRO A 247 -6.42 23.89 20.83
C PRO A 247 -7.69 23.20 21.35
N HIS A 248 -8.65 22.89 20.45
CA HIS A 248 -9.86 22.16 20.83
C HIS A 248 -9.56 20.70 21.19
N CYS A 249 -8.77 20.00 20.36
CA CYS A 249 -8.36 18.62 20.62
C CYS A 249 -7.49 18.52 21.86
N GLN A 250 -6.59 19.49 22.10
CA GLN A 250 -5.78 19.52 23.32
C GLN A 250 -6.63 19.67 24.58
N LYS A 251 -7.51 20.68 24.62
CA LYS A 251 -8.38 20.95 25.78
C LYS A 251 -9.35 19.82 26.04
N ARG A 252 -9.90 19.23 24.98
CA ARG A 252 -10.80 18.10 25.10
C ARG A 252 -10.03 16.91 25.66
N ALA A 253 -9.00 16.42 24.98
CA ALA A 253 -8.24 15.25 25.41
C ALA A 253 -7.57 15.39 26.79
N GLY A 254 -7.33 16.61 27.27
CA GLY A 254 -6.53 16.84 28.46
C GLY A 254 -5.04 16.50 28.23
N GLY A 255 -4.59 16.57 26.97
CA GLY A 255 -3.27 16.13 26.54
C GLY A 255 -2.75 16.93 25.34
N PRO A 256 -1.51 16.67 24.88
CA PRO A 256 -0.86 17.46 23.83
C PRO A 256 -1.44 17.21 22.43
N LEU A 257 -2.20 16.13 22.26
CA LEU A 257 -2.89 15.75 21.03
C LEU A 257 -4.12 14.88 21.32
N GLN A 258 -4.97 14.73 20.32
CA GLN A 258 -6.05 13.74 20.31
C GLN A 258 -5.90 12.84 19.08
N SER A 259 -6.02 11.53 19.25
CA SER A 259 -5.99 10.55 18.15
C SER A 259 -7.38 10.27 17.57
N TRP A 260 -7.43 10.05 16.26
CA TRP A 260 -8.65 9.87 15.49
C TRP A 260 -8.44 8.82 14.39
N VAL A 261 -9.51 8.09 14.07
CA VAL A 261 -9.58 7.16 12.95
C VAL A 261 -11.02 7.07 12.46
N GLY A 262 -11.24 7.07 11.16
CA GLY A 262 -12.56 6.97 10.54
C GLY A 262 -13.03 5.53 10.38
N PHE A 263 -14.33 5.30 10.55
CA PHE A 263 -15.02 4.06 10.21
C PHE A 263 -16.40 4.34 9.57
N PRO A 264 -16.93 3.45 8.72
CA PRO A 264 -18.29 3.58 8.21
C PRO A 264 -19.33 3.52 9.34
N LEU A 265 -20.33 4.42 9.32
CA LEU A 265 -21.44 4.39 10.28
C LEU A 265 -22.24 3.08 10.21
N THR A 266 -22.34 2.49 9.03
CA THR A 266 -23.01 1.20 8.80
C THR A 266 -22.38 0.06 9.59
N GLY A 267 -21.09 0.17 9.94
CA GLY A 267 -20.35 -0.80 10.75
C GLY A 267 -20.38 -0.53 12.26
N LEU A 268 -20.92 0.61 12.72
CA LEU A 268 -20.96 0.97 14.14
C LEU A 268 -22.17 0.39 14.86
N ARG A 269 -21.95 -0.26 16.01
CA ARG A 269 -23.02 -0.68 16.93
C ARG A 269 -22.67 -0.30 18.36
N TRP A 270 -23.60 0.34 19.07
CA TRP A 270 -23.52 0.54 20.52
C TRP A 270 -24.08 -0.69 21.22
N ILE A 271 -23.25 -1.35 22.03
CA ILE A 271 -23.58 -2.62 22.68
C ILE A 271 -23.52 -2.54 24.22
N GLY A 272 -23.07 -1.42 24.78
CA GLY A 272 -23.00 -1.20 26.22
C GLY A 272 -24.32 -0.72 26.82
N GLU A 273 -24.52 -0.95 28.12
CA GLU A 273 -25.71 -0.53 28.86
C GLU A 273 -25.97 0.99 28.84
N GLY A 274 -24.91 1.79 28.65
CA GLY A 274 -25.00 3.23 28.53
C GLY A 274 -25.49 3.73 27.17
N GLY A 275 -25.65 2.84 26.19
CA GLY A 275 -26.07 3.18 24.83
C GLY A 275 -25.03 4.01 24.08
N GLU A 276 -25.52 4.97 23.29
CA GLU A 276 -24.65 5.91 22.57
C GLU A 276 -24.04 6.96 23.51
N PRO A 277 -22.86 7.54 23.16
CA PRO A 277 -22.27 8.61 23.94
C PRO A 277 -23.15 9.86 23.94
N THR A 278 -22.96 10.71 24.95
CA THR A 278 -23.55 12.05 24.95
C THR A 278 -22.83 12.91 23.90
N TRP A 279 -23.61 13.57 23.06
CA TRP A 279 -23.11 14.41 21.97
C TRP A 279 -23.14 15.89 22.34
N PHE A 280 -22.06 16.61 22.03
CA PHE A 280 -21.97 18.06 22.13
C PHE A 280 -21.55 18.66 20.78
N ASP A 281 -22.25 19.69 20.31
CA ASP A 281 -21.92 20.42 19.09
C ASP A 281 -20.66 21.27 19.29
N THR A 282 -19.56 20.80 18.71
CA THR A 282 -18.28 21.52 18.74
C THR A 282 -18.28 22.67 17.73
N PHE A 283 -18.83 22.40 16.54
CA PHE A 283 -19.10 23.41 15.52
C PHE A 283 -20.57 23.28 15.12
N PRO A 284 -21.43 24.26 15.46
CA PRO A 284 -22.85 24.17 15.21
C PRO A 284 -23.18 23.79 13.76
N ALA A 285 -24.03 22.77 13.60
CA ALA A 285 -24.46 22.22 12.31
C ALA A 285 -23.33 21.70 11.38
N ARG A 286 -22.10 21.56 11.88
CA ARG A 286 -20.97 20.99 11.14
C ARG A 286 -20.45 19.72 11.77
N THR A 287 -20.22 19.76 13.09
CA THR A 287 -19.48 18.71 13.77
C THR A 287 -19.88 18.59 15.23
N LYS A 288 -20.24 17.37 15.65
CA LYS A 288 -20.49 17.01 17.05
C LYS A 288 -19.46 16.03 17.58
N ARG A 289 -19.29 16.01 18.89
CA ARG A 289 -18.30 15.21 19.62
C ARG A 289 -18.96 14.41 20.72
N GLY A 290 -18.68 13.11 20.76
CA GLY A 290 -19.27 12.14 21.69
C GLY A 290 -18.36 11.86 22.88
N PHE A 291 -18.93 11.81 24.08
CA PHE A 291 -18.23 11.44 25.31
C PHE A 291 -19.12 10.62 26.25
N CYS A 292 -18.51 9.88 27.18
CA CYS A 292 -19.24 9.18 28.22
C CYS A 292 -19.67 10.15 29.33
N PRO A 293 -20.97 10.29 29.65
CA PRO A 293 -21.43 11.20 30.70
C PRO A 293 -21.06 10.74 32.11
N THR A 294 -20.62 9.49 32.29
CA THR A 294 -20.24 8.94 33.60
C THR A 294 -18.77 9.13 33.92
N CYS A 295 -17.86 8.87 32.98
CA CYS A 295 -16.41 8.93 33.23
C CYS A 295 -15.67 9.97 32.38
N GLY A 296 -16.35 10.66 31.47
CA GLY A 296 -15.75 11.69 30.63
C GLY A 296 -14.93 11.19 29.43
N SER A 297 -14.73 9.88 29.25
CA SER A 297 -13.96 9.36 28.10
C SER A 297 -14.51 9.87 26.77
N HIS A 298 -13.63 10.34 25.89
CA HIS A 298 -13.99 10.74 24.53
C HIS A 298 -14.10 9.52 23.64
N ILE A 299 -15.23 9.41 22.95
CA ILE A 299 -15.55 8.21 22.17
C ILE A 299 -15.42 8.49 20.69
N GLY A 300 -16.09 9.53 20.20
CA GLY A 300 -16.14 9.79 18.77
C GLY A 300 -16.45 11.21 18.36
N ALA A 301 -16.57 11.37 17.05
CA ALA A 301 -16.80 12.59 16.30
C ALA A 301 -17.71 12.25 15.11
N LEU A 302 -18.71 13.09 14.86
CA LEU A 302 -19.59 12.92 13.71
C LEU A 302 -19.80 14.28 13.06
N ASP A 303 -19.55 14.34 11.75
CA ASP A 303 -19.86 15.50 10.93
C ASP A 303 -21.26 15.35 10.35
N TYR A 304 -22.03 16.44 10.34
CA TYR A 304 -23.42 16.39 9.89
C TYR A 304 -23.49 16.06 8.40
N GLY A 305 -24.24 15.01 8.06
CA GLY A 305 -24.40 14.54 6.67
C GLY A 305 -23.29 13.62 6.18
N ASP A 306 -22.29 13.31 7.01
CA ASP A 306 -21.26 12.32 6.69
C ASP A 306 -21.78 10.88 6.92
N SER A 307 -21.23 9.94 6.16
CA SER A 307 -21.47 8.51 6.27
C SER A 307 -20.44 7.79 7.16
N THR A 308 -19.44 8.52 7.66
CA THR A 308 -18.37 8.01 8.52
C THR A 308 -18.45 8.57 9.95
N ILE A 309 -17.86 7.85 10.89
CA ILE A 309 -17.63 8.29 12.27
C ILE A 309 -16.14 8.32 12.55
N GLY A 310 -15.65 9.43 13.11
CA GLY A 310 -14.32 9.47 13.69
C GLY A 310 -14.35 8.84 15.09
N ILE A 311 -13.68 7.72 15.29
CA ILE A 311 -13.47 7.10 16.60
C ILE A 311 -12.15 7.59 17.17
N ASN A 312 -12.14 7.85 18.48
CA ASN A 312 -10.89 8.10 19.17
C ASN A 312 -10.13 6.78 19.30
N VAL A 313 -8.88 6.71 18.82
CA VAL A 313 -8.10 5.46 18.81
C VAL A 313 -7.95 4.90 20.23
N THR A 314 -7.82 5.75 21.26
CA THR A 314 -7.68 5.28 22.64
C THR A 314 -8.99 4.84 23.30
N ALA A 315 -10.11 4.93 22.58
CA ALA A 315 -11.38 4.32 22.97
C ALA A 315 -11.55 2.91 22.38
N LEU A 316 -10.68 2.45 21.48
CA LEU A 316 -10.64 1.08 21.00
C LEU A 316 -9.91 0.19 22.02
N ASP A 317 -10.29 -1.10 22.10
CA ASP A 317 -9.57 -2.05 22.93
C ASP A 317 -8.27 -2.53 22.23
N GLN A 318 -8.27 -2.59 20.89
CA GLN A 318 -7.12 -3.03 20.08
C GLN A 318 -6.28 -1.84 19.58
N GLN A 319 -5.62 -1.11 20.50
CA GLN A 319 -4.93 0.14 20.17
C GLN A 319 -3.61 -0.05 19.41
N ASP A 320 -2.96 -1.20 19.60
CA ASP A 320 -1.65 -1.52 19.00
C ASP A 320 -1.79 -2.14 17.60
N ASP A 321 -2.99 -2.14 17.03
CA ASP A 321 -3.24 -2.58 15.66
C ASP A 321 -2.45 -1.68 14.67
N PRO A 322 -1.55 -2.24 13.84
CA PRO A 322 -0.79 -1.47 12.86
C PRO A 322 -1.65 -0.63 11.92
N ALA A 323 -2.89 -1.04 11.64
CA ALA A 323 -3.83 -0.29 10.81
C ALA A 323 -4.32 1.02 11.47
N LEU A 324 -4.03 1.24 12.76
CA LEU A 324 -4.40 2.44 13.51
C LEU A 324 -3.21 3.41 13.71
N LEU A 325 -2.03 3.07 13.18
CA LEU A 325 -0.86 3.93 13.28
C LEU A 325 -1.12 5.30 12.64
N PRO A 326 -0.91 6.42 13.37
CA PRO A 326 -1.13 7.75 12.83
C PRO A 326 -0.28 8.02 11.58
N VAL A 327 -0.94 8.39 10.48
CA VAL A 327 -0.35 8.76 9.19
C VAL A 327 -0.21 10.29 9.03
N ASN A 328 -0.76 11.08 9.95
CA ASN A 328 -0.72 12.52 9.84
C ASN A 328 -0.90 13.20 11.21
N GLN A 329 -0.42 14.44 11.32
CA GLN A 329 -0.74 15.35 12.41
C GLN A 329 -1.42 16.63 11.89
N SER A 330 -2.73 16.74 12.14
CA SER A 330 -3.48 17.96 11.85
C SER A 330 -3.14 19.06 12.85
N PHE A 331 -3.15 20.32 12.40
CA PHE A 331 -2.83 21.49 13.24
C PHE A 331 -1.47 21.40 13.93
N ARG A 332 -0.47 20.93 13.19
CA ARG A 332 0.90 20.72 13.65
C ARG A 332 1.53 21.99 14.25
N GLY A 333 1.20 23.15 13.70
CA GLY A 333 1.68 24.45 14.22
C GLY A 333 1.20 24.77 15.64
N ASP A 334 0.10 24.16 16.08
CA ASP A 334 -0.44 24.32 17.43
C ASP A 334 0.15 23.32 18.44
N ALA A 335 0.99 22.38 17.99
CA ALA A 335 1.54 21.36 18.86
C ALA A 335 2.48 21.96 19.91
N VAL A 336 2.45 21.36 21.10
CA VAL A 336 3.38 21.73 22.18
C VAL A 336 4.82 21.47 21.75
N SER A 337 5.72 22.38 22.08
CA SER A 337 7.11 22.38 21.59
C SER A 337 7.95 21.17 22.02
N TRP A 338 7.56 20.50 23.10
CA TRP A 338 8.26 19.34 23.65
C TRP A 338 7.80 18.00 23.07
N LEU A 339 6.74 17.98 22.26
CA LEU A 339 6.20 16.75 21.67
C LEU A 339 6.77 16.55 20.25
N PRO A 340 7.44 15.42 19.98
CA PRO A 340 7.80 15.04 18.62
C PRO A 340 6.56 14.93 17.72
N GLN A 341 6.68 15.41 16.49
CA GLN A 341 5.55 15.47 15.56
C GLN A 341 5.41 14.16 14.78
N VAL A 342 4.18 13.74 14.50
CA VAL A 342 3.92 12.62 13.57
C VAL A 342 4.30 13.10 12.16
N PRO A 343 5.06 12.31 11.40
CA PRO A 343 5.39 12.65 10.02
C PRO A 343 4.13 12.77 9.15
N ASP A 344 4.13 13.70 8.19
CA ASP A 344 3.02 13.86 7.25
C ASP A 344 3.10 12.74 6.19
N THR A 345 2.12 11.85 6.11
CA THR A 345 2.13 10.74 5.12
C THR A 345 0.91 10.66 4.22
N LEU A 346 -0.11 11.50 4.41
CA LEU A 346 -1.27 11.65 3.51
C LEU A 346 -1.77 13.12 3.46
N ARG A 347 -2.48 13.50 2.38
CA ARG A 347 -3.03 14.86 2.17
C ARG A 347 -3.96 15.25 3.33
N SER A 348 -3.56 16.19 4.18
CA SER A 348 -4.47 16.89 5.10
C SER A 348 -5.08 18.10 4.40
N PRO A 349 -6.39 18.16 4.13
CA PRO A 349 -7.04 19.39 3.66
C PRO A 349 -7.23 20.42 4.78
N VAL A 350 -6.91 20.04 6.03
CA VAL A 350 -7.10 20.88 7.21
C VAL A 350 -5.72 21.16 7.82
N ALA A 351 -5.30 22.41 7.69
CA ALA A 351 -4.12 22.97 8.36
C ALA A 351 -4.48 23.42 9.78
#